data_AF-A0A534I5U8-F1
#
_entry.id   AF-A0A534I5U8-F1
#
_cell.length_a   1.000
_cell.length_b   1.000
_cell.length_c   1.000
_cell.angle_alpha   90.00
_cell.angle_beta   90.00
_cell.angle_gamma   90.00
#
_symmetry.space_group_name_H-M   'P 1'
#
loop_
_entity.id
_entity.type
_entity.pdbx_description
1 polymer ?
#
loop_
_entity_poly.entity_id
_entity_poly.type
_entity_poly.pdbx_seq_one_letter_code
_entity_poly.pdbx_strand_id
1 'polypeptide(L)'
;MDAGQTGRPPAVMWISTDPEQDTPVRLREYARKFRPGPEWQHYTGTIEASLAAQRALDVYRGDKMSHTPVTVLRVAPGRPWVHIDGFVTPDKLLEEYRQALATR
;
A
#
# COMPACT_ATOMS: atom_id res chain seq x y z
N MET A 1 -14.30 -16.68 23.99
CA MET A 1 -12.95 -16.09 23.94
C MET A 1 -12.22 -16.82 22.84
N ASP A 2 -12.22 -16.28 21.63
CA ASP A 2 -11.40 -16.82 20.56
C ASP A 2 -10.08 -16.04 20.57
N ALA A 3 -9.01 -16.70 21.03
CA ALA A 3 -7.65 -16.21 20.88
C ALA A 3 -7.26 -16.40 19.41
N GLY A 4 -7.89 -15.64 18.53
CA GLY A 4 -7.73 -15.74 17.08
C GLY A 4 -6.34 -15.28 16.66
N GLN A 5 -5.46 -16.26 16.45
CA GLN A 5 -4.18 -16.19 15.70
C GLN A 5 -3.43 -14.85 15.79
N THR A 6 -2.44 -14.78 16.68
CA THR A 6 -1.37 -13.76 16.61
C THR A 6 -0.44 -14.06 15.43
N GLY A 7 -0.96 -13.89 14.22
CA GLY A 7 -0.14 -13.83 13.01
C GLY A 7 0.75 -12.58 13.05
N ARG A 8 1.90 -12.63 12.38
CA ARG A 8 2.74 -11.44 12.17
C ARG A 8 1.85 -10.32 11.61
N PRO A 9 1.91 -9.10 12.16
CA PRO A 9 1.15 -7.98 11.63
C PRO A 9 1.45 -7.77 10.13
N PRO A 10 0.46 -7.33 9.34
CA PRO A 10 0.66 -7.13 7.91
C PRO A 10 1.72 -6.05 7.65
N ALA A 11 2.58 -6.30 6.67
CA ALA A 11 3.48 -5.26 6.17
C ALA A 11 2.67 -4.18 5.45
N VAL A 12 2.99 -2.92 5.73
CA VAL A 12 2.39 -1.75 5.06
C VAL A 12 3.48 -1.09 4.22
N MET A 13 3.22 -0.92 2.92
CA MET A 13 4.19 -0.40 1.98
C MET A 13 3.65 0.87 1.33
N TRP A 14 4.33 1.99 1.54
CA TRP A 14 4.06 3.27 0.90
C TRP A 14 5.04 3.43 -0.26
N ILE A 15 4.55 3.39 -1.49
CA ILE A 15 5.38 3.56 -2.70
C ILE A 15 5.07 4.94 -3.28
N SER A 16 6.09 5.78 -3.42
CA SER A 16 5.91 7.11 -4.01
C SER A 16 5.57 7.02 -5.50
N THR A 17 4.58 7.82 -5.92
CA THR A 17 4.23 8.09 -7.32
C THR A 17 5.02 9.27 -7.91
N ASP A 18 5.70 10.05 -7.07
CA ASP A 18 6.53 11.20 -7.46
C ASP A 18 7.97 11.07 -6.91
N PRO A 19 8.77 10.12 -7.43
CA PRO A 19 10.12 9.86 -6.92
C PRO A 19 11.08 11.04 -7.10
N GLU A 20 10.78 11.99 -7.99
CA GLU A 20 11.58 13.19 -8.21
C GLU A 20 11.51 14.15 -7.00
N GLN A 21 10.37 14.16 -6.30
CA GLN A 21 10.12 15.04 -5.14
C GLN A 21 10.18 14.28 -3.83
N ASP A 22 9.81 13.00 -3.81
CA ASP A 22 9.76 12.17 -2.62
C ASP A 22 11.09 11.47 -2.37
N THR A 23 12.11 12.26 -2.03
CA THR A 23 13.43 11.73 -1.70
C THR A 23 13.38 10.89 -0.41
N PRO A 24 14.36 9.98 -0.17
CA PRO A 24 14.38 9.19 1.05
C PRO A 24 14.36 10.02 2.34
N VAL A 25 14.98 11.22 2.34
CA VAL A 25 14.94 12.14 3.48
C VAL A 25 13.51 12.64 3.70
N ARG A 26 12.85 13.12 2.64
CA ARG A 26 11.49 13.67 2.72
C ARG A 26 10.47 12.63 3.12
N LEU A 27 10.57 11.40 2.62
CA LEU A 27 9.70 10.30 3.02
C LEU A 27 9.87 9.93 4.50
N ARG A 28 11.10 9.91 5.01
CA ARG A 28 11.33 9.69 6.45
C ARG A 28 10.72 10.79 7.31
N GLU A 29 10.87 12.04 6.92
CA GLU A 29 10.27 13.18 7.61
C GLU A 29 8.74 13.14 7.57
N TYR A 30 8.16 12.80 6.41
CA TYR A 30 6.73 12.60 6.24
C TYR A 30 6.21 11.49 7.16
N ALA A 31 6.85 10.32 7.13
CA ALA A 31 6.46 9.15 7.91
C ALA A 31 6.37 9.47 9.41
N ARG A 32 7.36 10.20 9.96
CA ARG A 32 7.41 10.55 11.40
C ARG A 32 6.17 11.28 11.91
N LYS A 33 5.43 11.99 11.06
CA LYS A 33 4.18 12.67 11.43
C LYS A 33 3.08 11.69 11.86
N PHE A 34 3.13 10.46 11.34
CA PHE A 34 2.10 9.44 11.54
C PHE A 34 2.51 8.34 12.53
N ARG A 35 3.70 8.44 13.16
CA ARG A 35 4.22 7.47 14.14
C ARG A 35 4.18 6.02 13.61
N PRO A 36 4.92 5.73 12.53
CA PRO A 36 4.87 4.43 11.85
C PRO A 36 5.40 3.33 12.76
N GLY A 37 4.74 2.17 12.76
CA GLY A 37 5.26 0.96 13.38
C GLY A 37 6.36 0.32 12.54
N PRO A 38 7.07 -0.70 13.07
CA PRO A 38 8.14 -1.40 12.35
C PRO A 38 7.67 -2.11 11.06
N GLU A 39 6.36 -2.32 10.92
CA GLU A 39 5.75 -2.95 9.75
C GLU A 39 5.62 -2.01 8.54
N TRP A 40 5.81 -0.70 8.76
CA TRP A 40 5.63 0.34 7.74
C TRP A 40 6.93 0.63 7.02
N GLN A 41 6.90 0.49 5.71
CA GLN A 41 8.04 0.72 4.83
C GLN A 41 7.66 1.77 3.79
N HIS A 42 8.59 2.70 3.54
CA HIS A 42 8.41 3.76 2.55
C HIS A 42 9.45 3.57 1.44
N TYR A 43 9.00 3.61 0.19
CA TYR A 43 9.81 3.35 -0.99
C TYR A 43 9.75 4.53 -1.96
N THR A 44 10.92 4.84 -2.51
CA THR A 44 11.16 5.77 -3.61
C THR A 44 12.33 5.22 -4.44
N GLY A 45 12.70 5.86 -5.54
CA GLY A 45 13.76 5.37 -6.41
C GLY A 45 13.90 6.18 -7.69
N THR A 46 14.19 5.50 -8.80
CA THR A 46 14.19 6.13 -10.12
C THR A 46 12.75 6.28 -10.64
N ILE A 47 12.57 7.17 -11.63
CA ILE A 47 11.32 7.31 -12.35
C ILE A 47 10.92 5.97 -12.97
N GLU A 48 11.84 5.23 -13.59
CA GLU A 48 11.50 3.94 -14.20
C GLU A 48 11.04 2.92 -13.16
N ALA A 49 11.68 2.87 -11.98
CA ALA A 49 11.29 1.95 -10.92
C ALA A 49 9.90 2.28 -10.36
N SER A 50 9.58 3.56 -10.16
CA SER A 50 8.24 3.98 -9.73
C SER A 50 7.20 3.64 -10.79
N LEU A 51 7.45 3.95 -12.07
CA LEU A 51 6.54 3.60 -13.16
C LEU A 51 6.35 2.09 -13.31
N ALA A 52 7.40 1.29 -13.14
CA ALA A 52 7.32 -0.16 -13.16
C ALA A 52 6.45 -0.69 -12.03
N ALA A 53 6.61 -0.19 -10.80
CA ALA A 53 5.76 -0.55 -9.67
C ALA A 53 4.30 -0.15 -9.91
N GLN A 54 4.06 1.07 -10.38
CA GLN A 54 2.70 1.55 -10.68
C GLN A 54 2.00 0.71 -11.75
N ARG A 55 2.72 0.28 -12.80
CA ARG A 55 2.16 -0.60 -13.84
C ARG A 55 1.93 -2.02 -13.32
N ALA A 56 2.87 -2.57 -12.56
CA ALA A 56 2.75 -3.91 -11.99
C ALA A 56 1.59 -4.04 -11.00
N LEU A 57 1.24 -2.93 -10.33
CA LEU A 57 0.11 -2.82 -9.43
C LEU A 57 -1.15 -2.26 -10.11
N ASP A 58 -1.16 -2.03 -11.42
CA ASP A 58 -2.30 -1.48 -12.18
C ASP A 58 -2.87 -0.14 -11.64
N VAL A 59 -1.98 0.72 -11.13
CA VAL A 59 -2.33 2.05 -10.57
C VAL A 59 -1.82 3.22 -11.42
N TYR A 60 -1.08 2.97 -12.50
CA TYR A 60 -0.60 4.03 -13.39
C TYR A 60 -1.76 4.67 -14.17
N ARG A 61 -1.82 6.01 -14.20
CA ARG A 61 -2.88 6.79 -14.86
C ARG A 61 -2.37 7.82 -15.88
N GLY A 62 -1.13 7.66 -16.38
CA GLY A 62 -0.55 8.53 -17.40
C GLY A 62 0.40 9.59 -16.82
N ASP A 63 -0.10 10.47 -15.96
CA ASP A 63 0.73 11.47 -15.28
C ASP A 63 0.56 11.43 -13.76
N LYS A 64 1.54 11.98 -13.03
CA LYS A 64 1.57 11.94 -11.56
C LYS A 64 0.50 12.79 -10.89
N MET A 65 -0.05 13.79 -11.58
CA MET A 65 -1.12 14.65 -11.07
C MET A 65 -2.50 14.00 -11.24
N SER A 66 -2.64 13.08 -12.20
CA SER A 66 -3.86 12.32 -12.46
C SER A 66 -3.99 11.06 -11.59
N HIS A 67 -3.21 10.91 -10.52
CA HIS A 67 -3.30 9.74 -9.65
C HIS A 67 -4.57 9.77 -8.79
N THR A 68 -5.27 8.65 -8.73
CA THR A 68 -6.33 8.42 -7.75
C THR A 68 -5.74 7.76 -6.51
N PRO A 69 -6.13 8.17 -5.29
CA PRO A 69 -5.79 7.41 -4.09
C PRO A 69 -6.24 5.97 -4.26
N VAL A 70 -5.38 5.01 -3.93
CA VAL A 70 -5.67 3.59 -4.06
C VAL A 70 -4.88 2.81 -3.01
N THR A 71 -5.54 1.83 -2.40
CA THR A 71 -4.88 0.83 -1.56
C THR A 71 -4.96 -0.52 -2.26
N VAL A 72 -3.81 -1.19 -2.39
CA VAL A 72 -3.73 -2.53 -2.96
C VAL A 72 -3.43 -3.53 -1.85
N LEU A 73 -4.26 -4.56 -1.71
CA LEU A 73 -4.20 -5.55 -0.63
C LEU A 73 -3.96 -6.95 -1.19
N ARG A 74 -3.07 -7.72 -0.55
CA ARG A 74 -2.91 -9.16 -0.81
C ARG A 74 -2.79 -9.92 0.49
N VAL A 75 -3.66 -10.92 0.67
CA VAL A 75 -3.78 -11.66 1.94
C VAL A 75 -2.80 -12.82 2.08
N ALA A 76 -2.28 -13.38 0.99
CA ALA A 76 -1.22 -14.38 1.00
C ALA A 76 -0.52 -14.47 -0.38
N PRO A 77 0.70 -15.03 -0.48
CA PRO A 77 1.33 -15.34 -1.76
C PRO A 77 0.41 -16.17 -2.67
N GLY A 78 0.39 -15.86 -3.97
CA GLY A 78 -0.46 -16.54 -4.95
C GLY A 78 -1.95 -16.19 -4.89
N ARG A 79 -2.41 -15.42 -3.90
CA ARG A 79 -3.77 -14.86 -3.87
C ARG A 79 -3.87 -13.61 -4.75
N PRO A 80 -5.03 -13.35 -5.38
CA PRO A 80 -5.25 -12.12 -6.14
C PRO A 80 -5.01 -10.87 -5.29
N TRP A 81 -4.65 -9.79 -5.96
CA TRP A 81 -4.65 -8.45 -5.36
C TRP A 81 -6.06 -7.88 -5.36
N VAL A 82 -6.42 -7.20 -4.28
CA VAL A 82 -7.66 -6.42 -4.15
C VAL A 82 -7.32 -4.95 -4.29
N HIS A 83 -8.04 -4.25 -5.17
CA HIS A 83 -7.93 -2.81 -5.35
C HIS A 83 -9.05 -2.11 -4.61
N ILE A 84 -8.69 -1.12 -3.81
CA ILE A 84 -9.63 -0.27 -3.08
C ILE A 84 -9.36 1.17 -3.51
N ASP A 85 -10.20 1.66 -4.43
CA ASP A 85 -10.09 3.00 -4.96
C ASP A 85 -10.61 4.06 -3.98
N GLY A 86 -9.99 5.23 -4.01
CA GLY A 86 -10.29 6.35 -3.12
C GLY A 86 -9.61 6.24 -1.75
N PHE A 87 -10.03 7.12 -0.84
CA PHE A 87 -9.54 7.12 0.53
C PHE A 87 -10.19 5.98 1.31
N VAL A 88 -9.45 4.90 1.53
CA VAL A 88 -9.92 3.75 2.29
C VAL A 88 -10.14 4.10 3.77
N THR A 89 -11.26 3.66 4.33
CA THR A 89 -11.53 3.74 5.77
C THR A 89 -11.08 2.44 6.47
N PRO A 90 -10.78 2.47 7.79
CA PRO A 90 -10.40 1.26 8.52
C PRO A 90 -11.42 0.12 8.39
N ASP A 91 -12.71 0.45 8.47
CA ASP A 91 -13.80 -0.53 8.34
C ASP A 91 -13.85 -1.15 6.95
N LYS A 92 -13.68 -0.34 5.89
CA LYS A 92 -13.65 -0.84 4.53
C LYS A 92 -12.43 -1.73 4.29
N LEU A 93 -11.25 -1.34 4.78
CA LEU A 93 -10.05 -2.17 4.67
C LEU A 93 -10.23 -3.53 5.35
N LEU A 94 -10.83 -3.54 6.54
CA LEU A 94 -11.09 -4.77 7.29
C LEU A 94 -12.13 -5.66 6.62
N GLU A 95 -13.18 -5.07 6.03
CA GLU A 95 -14.17 -5.78 5.22
C GLU A 95 -13.51 -6.49 4.04
N GLU A 96 -12.76 -5.75 3.22
CA GLU A 96 -12.07 -6.29 2.03
C GLU A 96 -11.06 -7.38 2.42
N TYR A 97 -10.33 -7.20 3.52
CA TYR A 97 -9.42 -8.21 4.06
C TYR A 97 -10.13 -9.53 4.40
N ARG A 98 -11.28 -9.45 5.09
CA ARG A 98 -12.06 -10.64 5.45
C ARG A 98 -12.64 -11.34 4.23
N GLN A 99 -13.12 -10.58 3.25
CA GLN A 99 -13.64 -11.12 1.99
C GLN A 99 -12.54 -11.83 1.17
N ALA A 100 -11.36 -11.22 1.08
CA ALA A 100 -10.21 -11.80 0.38
C ALA A 100 -9.69 -13.09 1.03
N LEU A 101 -9.74 -13.18 2.37
CA LEU A 101 -9.42 -14.40 3.12
C LEU A 101 -10.44 -15.53 2.89
N ALA A 102 -11.72 -15.19 2.77
CA ALA A 102 -12.80 -16.16 2.59
C ALA A 102 -12.88 -16.72 1.16
N THR A 103 -12.40 -15.95 0.18
CA THR A 103 -12.28 -16.40 -1.21
C THR A 103 -11.25 -17.53 -1.26
N ARG A 104 -11.52 -18.61 -2.02
CA ARG A 104 -10.59 -19.73 -2.22
C ARG A 104 -9.71 -19.55 -3.44
#